data_AF-A0A5C8I7L4-F1
#
_entry.id   AF-A0A5C8I7L4-F1
#
_cell.length_a   1.000
_cell.length_b   1.000
_cell.length_c   1.000
_cell.angle_alpha   90.00
_cell.angle_beta   90.00
_cell.angle_gamma   90.00
#
_symmetry.space_group_name_H-M   'P 1'
#
loop_
_entity.id
_entity.type
_entity.pdbx_description
1 polymer ?
#
loop_
_entity_poly.entity_id
_entity_poly.type
_entity_poly.pdbx_seq_one_letter_code
_entity_poly.pdbx_strand_id
1 'polypeptide(L)' 'MTAASSSPRTGQLTVPIDPARRPDVLLRRRAPEGHQVSAWWMIGAFVVVSAAVVGLMNFFPGG' A
#
# COMPACT_ATOMS: atom_id res chain seq x y z
N MET A 1 -52.46 20.88 -10.12
CA MET A 1 -51.30 20.93 -9.19
C MET A 1 -50.10 21.39 -10.00
N THR A 2 -49.74 22.67 -9.89
CA THR A 2 -48.64 23.30 -10.65
C THR A 2 -47.31 22.99 -9.95
N ALA A 3 -46.42 22.26 -10.62
CA ALA A 3 -45.07 22.00 -10.12
C ALA A 3 -44.26 23.30 -10.16
N ALA A 4 -43.84 23.81 -9.01
CA ALA A 4 -42.93 24.95 -8.94
C ALA A 4 -41.55 24.54 -9.48
N SER A 5 -41.10 25.18 -10.55
CA SER A 5 -39.76 25.03 -11.09
C SER A 5 -38.74 25.65 -10.13
N SER A 6 -38.06 24.82 -9.34
CA SER A 6 -36.92 25.26 -8.54
C SER A 6 -35.80 25.71 -9.47
N SER A 7 -35.60 27.02 -9.59
CA SER A 7 -34.51 27.59 -10.39
C SER A 7 -33.15 27.17 -9.81
N PRO A 8 -32.17 26.72 -10.63
CA PRO A 8 -30.87 26.31 -10.13
C PRO A 8 -30.13 27.52 -9.54
N ARG A 9 -29.90 27.52 -8.23
CA ARG A 9 -29.02 28.50 -7.57
C ARG A 9 -27.58 28.02 -7.66
N THR A 10 -26.74 28.74 -8.38
CA THR A 10 -25.29 28.58 -8.35
C THR A 10 -24.70 29.48 -7.26
N GLY A 11 -23.86 28.91 -6.39
CA GLY A 11 -23.22 29.60 -5.28
C GLY A 11 -22.04 28.77 -4.73
N GLN A 12 -21.15 29.38 -3.95
CA GLN A 12 -20.07 28.65 -3.28
C GLN A 12 -20.67 27.77 -2.18
N LEU A 13 -20.71 26.46 -2.44
CA LEU A 13 -21.05 25.45 -1.46
C LEU A 13 -19.75 25.00 -0.78
N THR A 14 -19.72 24.99 0.55
CA THR A 14 -18.62 24.38 1.29
C THR A 14 -18.62 22.88 0.99
N VAL A 15 -17.71 22.43 0.13
CA VAL A 15 -17.54 21.01 -0.19
C VAL A 15 -16.77 20.36 0.96
N PRO A 16 -17.38 19.40 1.69
CA PRO A 16 -16.65 18.67 2.72
C PRO A 16 -15.47 17.94 2.08
N ILE A 17 -14.26 18.17 2.59
CA ILE A 17 -13.07 17.45 2.15
C ILE A 17 -13.11 16.05 2.76
N ASP A 18 -13.58 15.09 1.97
CA ASP A 18 -13.58 13.68 2.34
C ASP A 18 -12.14 13.12 2.27
N PRO A 19 -11.53 12.70 3.40
CA PRO A 19 -10.20 12.11 3.39
C PRO A 19 -10.09 10.85 2.53
N ALA A 20 -11.20 10.14 2.27
CA ALA A 20 -11.23 8.96 1.41
C ALA A 20 -11.22 9.30 -0.09
N ARG A 21 -11.51 10.56 -0.47
CA ARG A 21 -11.48 11.03 -1.87
C ARG A 21 -10.10 11.50 -2.33
N ARG A 22 -9.08 11.48 -1.47
CA ARG A 22 -7.75 11.92 -1.89
C ARG A 22 -7.09 10.87 -2.79
N PRO A 23 -6.50 11.27 -3.93
CA PRO A 23 -5.97 10.32 -4.92
C PRO A 23 -4.83 9.45 -4.38
N ASP A 24 -4.07 9.96 -3.40
CA ASP A 24 -2.98 9.25 -2.73
C ASP A 24 -3.45 8.11 -1.83
N VAL A 25 -4.70 8.11 -1.39
CA VAL A 25 -5.23 7.04 -0.52
C VAL A 25 -5.85 5.88 -1.31
N LEU A 26 -6.22 6.11 -2.57
CA LEU A 26 -6.94 5.12 -3.38
C LEU A 26 -6.14 3.83 -3.57
N LEU A 27 -4.81 3.94 -3.65
CA LEU A 27 -3.90 2.81 -3.86
C LEU A 27 -3.01 2.52 -2.64
N ARG A 28 -3.07 3.36 -1.60
CA ARG A 28 -2.27 3.17 -0.39
C ARG A 28 -2.96 2.18 0.54
N ARG A 29 -2.44 0.96 0.58
CA ARG A 29 -2.78 0.00 1.65
C ARG A 29 -2.31 0.55 3.00
N ARG A 30 -3.25 0.78 3.92
CA ARG A 30 -2.92 1.17 5.30
C ARG A 30 -2.69 -0.10 6.12
N ALA A 31 -1.48 -0.25 6.64
CA ALA A 31 -1.24 -1.23 7.70
C ALA A 31 -1.88 -0.72 9.01
N PRO A 32 -2.36 -1.62 9.88
CA PRO A 32 -2.85 -1.21 11.20
C PRO A 32 -1.75 -0.51 11.99
N GLU A 33 -2.17 0.36 12.91
CA GLU A 33 -1.23 1.04 13.82
C GLU A 33 -0.46 0.01 14.67
N GLY A 34 0.85 0.23 14.82
CA GLY A 34 1.73 -0.73 15.48
C GLY A 34 2.06 -1.99 14.68
N HIS A 35 1.68 -2.09 13.40
CA HIS A 35 2.07 -3.22 12.55
C HIS A 35 3.59 -3.25 12.35
N GLN A 36 4.25 -4.25 12.93
CA GLN A 36 5.67 -4.48 12.77
C GLN A 36 5.90 -5.65 11.82
N VAL A 37 6.87 -5.49 10.93
CA VAL A 37 7.33 -6.60 10.08
C VAL A 37 8.09 -7.58 10.97
N SER A 38 7.77 -8.88 10.84
CA SER A 38 8.48 -9.92 11.59
C SER A 38 9.97 -9.94 11.23
N ALA A 39 10.85 -9.84 12.22
CA ALA A 39 12.30 -9.89 12.02
C ALA A 39 12.77 -11.23 11.40
N TRP A 40 12.00 -12.30 11.59
CA TRP A 40 12.28 -13.61 11.00
C TRP A 40 12.30 -13.59 9.47
N TRP A 41 11.61 -12.63 8.82
CA TRP A 41 11.73 -12.46 7.37
C TRP A 41 13.14 -12.04 6.95
N MET A 42 13.75 -11.09 7.66
CA MET A 42 15.11 -10.65 7.36
C MET A 42 16.13 -11.74 7.67
N ILE A 43 15.96 -12.44 8.80
CA ILE A 43 16.81 -13.56 9.19
C ILE A 43 16.71 -14.70 8.17
N GLY A 44 15.49 -15.08 7.81
CA GLY A 44 15.24 -16.14 6.82
C GLY A 44 15.82 -15.77 5.45
N ALA A 45 15.61 -14.54 4.97
CA ALA A 45 16.17 -14.07 3.72
C ALA A 45 17.70 -14.14 3.72
N PHE A 46 18.35 -13.70 4.79
CA PHE A 46 19.79 -13.80 4.94
C PHE A 46 20.26 -15.26 4.86
N VAL A 47 19.70 -16.14 5.68
CA VAL A 47 20.09 -17.56 5.73
C VAL A 47 19.89 -18.25 4.38
N VAL A 48 18.75 -18.03 3.73
CA VAL A 48 18.44 -18.64 2.43
C VAL A 48 19.40 -18.16 1.34
N VAL A 49 19.65 -16.85 1.24
CA VAL A 49 20.55 -16.30 0.23
C VAL A 49 21.99 -16.76 0.47
N SER A 50 22.47 -16.72 1.72
CA SER A 50 23.81 -17.21 2.05
C SER A 50 23.97 -18.70 1.73
N ALA A 51 23.00 -19.53 2.13
CA ALA A 51 23.03 -20.96 1.83
C ALA A 51 22.96 -21.23 0.32
N ALA A 52 22.20 -20.43 -0.43
CA ALA A 52 22.14 -20.54 -1.89
C ALA A 52 23.48 -20.21 -2.54
N VAL A 53 24.17 -19.14 -2.12
CA VAL A 53 25.50 -18.77 -2.64
C VAL A 53 26.52 -19.86 -2.31
N VAL A 54 26.56 -20.29 -1.05
CA VAL A 54 27.47 -21.37 -0.62
C VAL A 54 27.17 -22.64 -1.40
N GLY A 55 25.90 -23.05 -1.49
CA GLY A 55 25.49 -24.21 -2.27
C GLY A 55 25.95 -24.10 -3.72
N LEU A 56 25.68 -22.98 -4.38
CA LEU A 56 26.06 -22.75 -5.78
C LEU A 56 27.58 -22.84 -5.98
N MET A 57 28.38 -22.26 -5.09
CA MET A 57 29.84 -22.37 -5.15
C MET A 57 30.33 -23.81 -4.95
N ASN A 58 29.64 -24.60 -4.12
CA ASN A 58 29.99 -26.00 -3.88
C ASN A 58 29.49 -26.96 -4.98
N PHE A 59 28.54 -26.55 -5.82
CA PHE A 59 28.06 -27.34 -6.96
C PHE A 59 29.00 -27.30 -8.18
N PHE A 60 29.98 -26.39 -8.20
CA PHE A 60 31.07 -26.41 -9.17
C PHE A 60 32.32 -27.00 -8.49
N PRO A 61 32.71 -28.24 -8.82
CA PRO A 61 33.96 -28.80 -8.30
C PRO A 61 35.12 -27.91 -8.76
N GLY A 62 35.90 -27.41 -7.80
CA GLY A 62 37.14 -26.70 -8.09
C GLY A 62 38.09 -27.63 -8.84
N GLY A 63 38.53 -27.20 -10.01
CA GLY A 63 39.72 -27.78 -10.67
C GLY A 63 40.98 -27.45 -9.90
#